data_AF-A0A938FTY0-F1
#
_entry.id   AF-A0A938FTY0-F1
#
_cell.length_a   1.000
_cell.length_b   1.000
_cell.length_c   1.000
_cell.angle_alpha   90.00
_cell.angle_beta   90.00
_cell.angle_gamma   90.00
#
_symmetry.space_group_name_H-M   'P 1'
#
loop_
_entity.id
_entity.type
_entity.pdbx_description
1 polymer ?
#
loop_
_entity_poly.entity_id
_entity_poly.type
_entity_poly.pdbx_seq_one_letter_code
_entity_poly.pdbx_strand_id
1 'polypeptide(L)'
;MTVFGKAIFRNALAMFLGDLNQARPNNPGENRTIQDRRPIQNFGYIQTAFGGGFLNYHALEAKLEHRDAAGLYLLNSFTWSRAIDNASGHLEAQSGDHSRVSIRGLRGERGLAGYHQPLNNTTTLLYELPFGKGRRFTSRLPALAEGLLGGWRLTVIKFMSSGTPVDLTYNPSPSSRFPGRRLTGRISLPILCRPRTGAAPSTG
;
A
#
# COMPACT_ATOMS: atom_id res chain seq x y z
N MET A 1 -0.08 -6.62 25.41
CA MET A 1 0.36 -6.31 24.03
C MET A 1 0.61 -7.63 23.33
N THR A 2 -0.11 -7.92 22.24
CA THR A 2 -0.04 -9.22 21.57
C THR A 2 0.42 -9.00 20.13
N VAL A 3 1.63 -9.45 19.82
CA VAL A 3 2.17 -9.36 18.46
C VAL A 3 1.64 -10.56 17.67
N PHE A 4 0.76 -10.30 16.70
CA PHE A 4 0.22 -11.34 15.82
C PHE A 4 1.04 -11.42 14.55
N GLY A 5 2.14 -12.18 14.60
CA GLY A 5 2.68 -12.86 13.43
C GLY A 5 3.48 -12.02 12.40
N LYS A 6 4.41 -12.74 11.76
CA LYS A 6 5.17 -12.29 10.59
C LYS A 6 4.64 -13.07 9.40
N ALA A 7 3.96 -12.40 8.46
CA ALA A 7 3.53 -13.04 7.23
C ALA A 7 4.61 -12.85 6.15
N ILE A 8 5.10 -13.97 5.61
CA ILE A 8 6.04 -13.97 4.48
C ILE A 8 5.43 -14.84 3.38
N PHE A 9 5.06 -14.21 2.27
CA PHE A 9 4.71 -14.93 1.05
C PHE A 9 5.84 -14.75 0.04
N ARG A 10 6.39 -15.88 -0.43
CA ARG A 10 7.44 -15.93 -1.45
C ARG A 10 6.94 -16.80 -2.60
N ASN A 11 7.21 -16.35 -3.83
CA ASN A 11 6.97 -17.09 -5.07
C ASN A 11 5.50 -17.31 -5.44
N ALA A 12 4.73 -16.23 -5.62
CA ALA A 12 3.59 -16.31 -6.52
C ALA A 12 4.12 -16.26 -7.97
N LEU A 13 3.93 -17.35 -8.72
CA LEU A 13 4.23 -17.40 -10.16
C LEU A 13 3.16 -16.58 -10.89
N ALA A 14 3.53 -15.36 -11.29
CA ALA A 14 2.69 -14.51 -12.12
C ALA A 14 3.09 -14.61 -13.59
N MET A 15 2.09 -14.61 -14.47
CA MET A 15 2.28 -14.52 -15.92
C MET A 15 2.46 -13.05 -16.32
N PHE A 16 3.49 -12.77 -17.12
CA PHE A 16 3.77 -11.43 -17.62
C PHE A 16 3.87 -11.39 -19.13
N LEU A 17 3.76 -10.18 -19.67
CA LEU A 17 3.96 -9.93 -21.08
C LEU A 17 5.38 -9.44 -21.36
N GLY A 18 5.94 -9.89 -22.46
CA GLY A 18 7.17 -9.35 -23.01
C GLY A 18 7.12 -9.22 -24.54
N ASP A 19 8.11 -8.53 -25.08
CA ASP A 19 8.37 -8.48 -26.53
C ASP A 19 9.38 -9.58 -26.90
N LEU A 20 8.96 -10.64 -27.58
CA LEU A 20 9.89 -11.65 -28.09
C LEU A 20 10.87 -11.03 -29.10
N ASN A 21 10.41 -10.01 -29.82
CA ASN A 21 11.20 -9.29 -30.81
C ASN A 21 11.81 -8.00 -30.23
N GLN A 22 12.08 -7.98 -28.92
CA GLN A 22 12.68 -6.83 -28.23
C GLN A 22 14.03 -6.49 -28.88
N ALA A 23 14.15 -5.24 -29.32
CA ALA A 23 15.40 -4.73 -29.88
C ALA A 23 16.49 -4.64 -28.79
N ARG A 24 17.72 -5.01 -29.15
CA ARG A 24 18.87 -4.84 -28.26
C ARG A 24 19.15 -3.35 -28.00
N PRO A 25 19.66 -2.92 -26.84
CA PRO A 25 20.14 -1.55 -26.64
C PRO A 25 21.18 -1.11 -27.68
N ASN A 26 21.28 0.19 -27.96
CA ASN A 26 22.37 0.75 -28.77
C ASN A 26 23.69 0.63 -28.00
N ASN A 27 24.76 0.25 -28.68
CA ASN A 27 26.12 0.35 -28.12
C ASN A 27 26.56 1.81 -28.02
N PRO A 28 27.58 2.14 -27.20
CA PRO A 28 28.16 3.49 -27.19
C PRO A 28 28.60 3.92 -28.60
N GLY A 29 28.09 5.05 -29.08
CA GLY A 29 28.34 5.56 -30.45
C GLY A 29 27.46 4.95 -31.56
N GLU A 30 26.58 3.99 -31.24
CA GLU A 30 25.62 3.42 -32.18
C GLU A 30 24.32 4.24 -32.19
N ASN A 31 23.86 4.66 -33.37
CA ASN A 31 22.57 5.33 -33.55
C ASN A 31 21.69 4.58 -34.57
N ARG A 32 21.39 3.31 -34.28
CA ARG A 32 20.49 2.50 -35.13
C ARG A 32 19.05 2.63 -34.69
N THR A 33 18.13 2.54 -35.65
CA THR A 33 16.70 2.60 -35.36
C THR A 33 16.28 1.41 -34.48
N ILE A 34 15.09 1.48 -33.88
CA ILE A 34 14.56 0.37 -33.08
C ILE A 34 14.39 -0.87 -33.97
N GLN A 35 13.95 -0.71 -35.22
CA GLN A 35 13.67 -1.82 -36.13
C GLN A 35 14.94 -2.57 -36.53
N ASP A 36 16.02 -1.87 -36.87
CA ASP A 36 17.30 -2.48 -37.26
C ASP A 36 17.94 -3.31 -36.15
N ARG A 37 17.53 -3.07 -34.89
CA ARG A 37 18.04 -3.76 -33.69
C ARG A 37 17.17 -4.92 -33.25
N ARG A 38 16.02 -5.15 -33.90
CA ARG A 38 15.14 -6.31 -33.63
C ARG A 38 15.76 -7.59 -34.20
N PRO A 39 15.65 -8.73 -33.49
CA PRO A 39 16.09 -10.03 -34.01
C PRO A 39 15.38 -10.44 -35.31
N ILE A 40 14.06 -10.23 -35.37
CA ILE A 40 13.23 -10.58 -36.52
C ILE A 40 12.92 -9.30 -37.28
N GLN A 41 13.68 -9.09 -38.35
CA GLN A 41 13.43 -8.06 -39.35
C GLN A 41 12.09 -8.38 -40.04
N ASN A 42 11.27 -7.37 -40.36
CA ASN A 42 9.88 -7.42 -40.88
C ASN A 42 8.75 -7.47 -39.83
N PHE A 43 9.02 -7.83 -38.59
CA PHE A 43 8.00 -7.76 -37.53
C PHE A 43 8.27 -6.60 -36.58
N GLY A 44 7.19 -5.97 -36.12
CA GLY A 44 7.24 -5.00 -35.03
C GLY A 44 7.38 -5.71 -33.68
N TYR A 45 6.58 -5.28 -32.71
CA TYR A 45 6.47 -5.92 -31.40
C TYR A 45 5.74 -7.26 -31.52
N ILE A 46 6.33 -8.33 -30.97
CA ILE A 46 5.70 -9.66 -30.88
C ILE A 46 5.40 -9.94 -29.41
N GLN A 47 4.12 -9.89 -29.05
CA GLN A 47 3.69 -10.16 -27.67
C GLN A 47 3.84 -11.63 -27.34
N THR A 48 4.50 -11.93 -26.23
CA THR A 48 4.53 -13.27 -25.66
C THR A 48 4.17 -13.21 -24.18
N ALA A 49 3.44 -14.21 -23.72
CA ALA A 49 3.15 -14.44 -22.31
C ALA A 49 4.08 -15.52 -21.80
N PHE A 50 4.77 -15.26 -20.69
CA PHE A 50 5.72 -16.23 -20.13
C PHE A 50 5.72 -16.21 -18.61
N GLY A 51 6.06 -17.37 -18.03
CA GLY A 51 6.21 -17.56 -16.59
C GLY A 51 7.59 -17.09 -16.14
N GLY A 52 7.67 -15.85 -15.67
CA GLY A 52 8.91 -15.26 -15.13
C GLY A 52 8.66 -14.38 -13.93
N GLY A 53 7.45 -14.40 -13.39
CA GLY A 53 7.03 -13.50 -12.34
C GLY A 53 7.35 -13.95 -10.93
N PHE A 54 7.69 -12.99 -10.08
CA PHE A 54 7.79 -13.20 -8.65
C PHE A 54 7.10 -12.08 -7.88
N LEU A 55 6.52 -12.46 -6.75
CA LEU A 55 6.05 -11.55 -5.72
C LEU A 55 6.68 -11.95 -4.40
N ASN A 56 7.31 -10.99 -3.73
CA ASN A 56 7.82 -11.13 -2.37
C ASN A 56 7.08 -10.15 -1.47
N TYR A 57 6.31 -10.69 -0.53
CA TYR A 57 5.56 -9.91 0.45
C TYR A 57 6.08 -10.19 1.85
N HIS A 58 6.40 -9.13 2.58
CA HIS A 58 6.81 -9.16 3.97
C HIS A 58 5.88 -8.26 4.78
N ALA A 59 5.25 -8.77 5.81
CA ALA A 59 4.45 -7.96 6.73
C ALA A 59 4.78 -8.24 8.19
N LEU A 60 4.62 -7.19 8.99
CA LEU A 60 4.64 -7.19 10.43
C LEU A 60 3.30 -6.64 10.92
N GLU A 61 2.63 -7.40 11.77
CA GLU A 61 1.38 -6.97 12.39
C GLU A 61 1.51 -6.95 13.92
N ALA A 62 1.05 -5.87 14.52
CA ALA A 62 1.06 -5.65 15.95
C ALA A 62 -0.34 -5.24 16.41
N LYS A 63 -0.82 -5.91 17.46
CA LYS A 63 -2.09 -5.57 18.11
C LYS A 63 -1.85 -5.18 19.57
N LEU A 64 -2.29 -3.98 19.92
CA LEU A 64 -2.32 -3.51 21.29
C LEU A 64 -3.76 -3.36 21.73
N GLU A 65 -4.12 -4.12 22.76
CA GLU A 65 -5.42 -4.03 23.42
C GLU A 65 -5.16 -3.73 24.89
N HIS A 66 -5.80 -2.69 25.38
CA HIS A 66 -5.68 -2.24 26.76
C HIS A 66 -7.06 -1.85 27.29
N ARG A 67 -7.41 -2.36 28.47
CA ARG A 67 -8.69 -2.13 29.12
C ARG A 67 -8.45 -1.81 30.58
N ASP A 68 -8.81 -0.61 30.99
CA ASP A 68 -8.73 -0.19 32.39
C ASP A 68 -10.07 -0.27 33.11
N ALA A 69 -10.01 -0.52 34.41
CA ALA A 69 -11.18 -0.46 35.29
C ALA A 69 -11.77 0.96 35.41
N ALA A 70 -11.04 1.99 34.98
CA ALA A 70 -11.48 3.38 34.99
C ALA A 70 -12.41 3.75 33.81
N GLY A 71 -12.73 2.80 32.91
CA GLY A 71 -13.61 3.04 31.75
C GLY A 71 -12.88 3.43 30.46
N LEU A 72 -11.55 3.23 30.41
CA LEU A 72 -10.74 3.40 29.21
C LEU A 72 -10.59 2.06 28.47
N TYR A 73 -10.90 2.05 27.18
CA TYR A 73 -10.63 0.94 26.29
C TYR A 73 -9.90 1.45 25.04
N LEU A 74 -8.70 0.93 24.83
CA LEU A 74 -7.82 1.25 23.71
C LEU A 74 -7.55 -0.01 22.90
N LEU A 75 -7.82 0.08 21.60
CA LEU A 75 -7.48 -0.95 20.63
C LEU A 75 -6.70 -0.31 19.49
N ASN A 76 -5.48 -0.77 19.27
CA ASN A 76 -4.64 -0.36 18.15
C ASN A 76 -4.20 -1.59 17.36
N SER A 77 -4.47 -1.56 16.06
CA SER A 77 -3.99 -2.55 15.09
C SER A 77 -3.08 -1.85 14.10
N PHE A 78 -1.81 -2.25 14.08
CA PHE A 78 -0.78 -1.70 13.22
C PHE A 78 -0.22 -2.77 12.30
N THR A 79 -0.23 -2.51 11.00
CA THR A 79 0.34 -3.38 9.99
C THR A 79 1.34 -2.59 9.17
N TRP A 80 2.58 -3.08 9.15
CA TRP A 80 3.61 -2.63 8.24
C TRP A 80 3.86 -3.70 7.19
N SER A 81 3.91 -3.32 5.91
CA SER A 81 4.16 -4.27 4.84
C SER A 81 5.14 -3.77 3.79
N ARG A 82 5.77 -4.72 3.10
CA ARG A 82 6.64 -4.47 1.96
C ARG A 82 6.41 -5.52 0.89
N ALA A 83 5.99 -5.06 -0.28
CA ALA A 83 5.65 -5.86 -1.45
C ALA A 83 6.59 -5.50 -2.60
N ILE A 84 7.28 -6.51 -3.14
CA ILE A 84 8.24 -6.37 -4.22
C ILE A 84 7.85 -7.35 -5.33
N ASP A 85 7.64 -6.82 -6.53
CA ASP A 85 7.37 -7.58 -7.75
C ASP A 85 8.34 -7.16 -8.87
N ASN A 86 8.21 -7.81 -10.03
CA ASN A 86 8.87 -7.41 -11.27
C ASN A 86 7.93 -6.78 -12.30
N ALA A 87 6.62 -6.95 -12.14
CA ALA A 87 5.58 -6.26 -12.88
C ALA A 87 4.22 -6.47 -12.20
N SER A 88 3.27 -5.56 -12.42
CA SER A 88 1.86 -5.82 -12.12
C SER A 88 1.29 -6.88 -13.06
N GLY A 89 0.29 -7.67 -12.63
CA GLY A 89 -0.34 -8.69 -13.47
C GLY A 89 -0.94 -8.13 -14.77
N HIS A 90 -1.08 -8.95 -15.81
CA HIS A 90 -1.48 -8.46 -17.15
C HIS A 90 -2.84 -7.73 -17.18
N LEU A 91 -3.74 -8.07 -16.26
CA LEU A 91 -5.05 -7.42 -16.11
C LEU A 91 -5.09 -6.38 -14.98
N GLU A 92 -3.98 -6.20 -14.28
CA GLU A 92 -3.83 -5.28 -13.16
C GLU A 92 -3.14 -4.01 -13.68
N ALA A 93 -3.90 -3.10 -14.29
CA ALA A 93 -3.38 -1.82 -14.79
C ALA A 93 -3.19 -0.76 -13.68
N GLN A 94 -2.81 -1.21 -12.47
CA GLN A 94 -2.73 -0.33 -11.32
C GLN A 94 -1.56 0.64 -11.48
N SER A 95 -1.84 1.93 -11.35
CA SER A 95 -0.89 3.03 -11.48
C SER A 95 -0.21 3.20 -12.85
N GLY A 96 -0.73 2.59 -13.92
CA GLY A 96 -0.20 2.73 -15.29
C GLY A 96 0.86 1.70 -15.68
N ASP A 97 1.08 0.69 -14.83
CA ASP A 97 1.88 -0.49 -15.17
C ASP A 97 1.11 -1.38 -16.15
N HIS A 98 1.72 -1.67 -17.30
CA HIS A 98 1.11 -2.51 -18.35
C HIS A 98 1.67 -3.94 -18.34
N SER A 99 2.26 -4.39 -17.23
CA SER A 99 2.69 -5.78 -17.08
C SER A 99 3.77 -6.20 -18.08
N ARG A 100 4.55 -5.20 -18.54
CA ARG A 100 5.54 -5.36 -19.60
C ARG A 100 6.93 -5.38 -19.00
N VAL A 101 7.56 -6.54 -19.08
CA VAL A 101 8.92 -6.77 -18.59
C VAL A 101 9.88 -7.00 -19.76
N SER A 102 11.13 -6.59 -19.58
CA SER A 102 12.21 -6.93 -20.50
C SER A 102 12.50 -8.43 -20.44
N ILE A 103 12.26 -9.16 -21.53
CA ILE A 103 12.56 -10.61 -21.62
C ILE A 103 14.07 -10.85 -21.46
N ARG A 104 14.90 -9.90 -21.90
CA ARG A 104 16.36 -9.99 -21.80
C ARG A 104 16.93 -9.64 -20.42
N GLY A 105 16.10 -9.20 -19.47
CA GLY A 105 16.59 -8.54 -18.25
C GLY A 105 15.66 -8.62 -17.04
N LEU A 106 14.96 -9.74 -16.83
CA LEU A 106 13.98 -9.91 -15.74
C LEU A 106 14.49 -9.54 -14.34
N ARG A 107 15.77 -9.79 -14.03
CA ARG A 107 16.36 -9.43 -12.73
C ARG A 107 16.43 -7.92 -12.49
N GLY A 108 16.49 -7.12 -13.55
CA GLY A 108 16.57 -5.67 -13.51
C GLY A 108 15.21 -4.96 -13.45
N GLU A 109 14.11 -5.71 -13.51
CA GLU A 109 12.72 -5.20 -13.43
C GLU A 109 12.16 -5.25 -12.00
N ARG A 110 12.97 -5.61 -11.01
CA ARG A 110 12.54 -5.70 -9.61
C ARG A 110 12.22 -4.30 -9.04
N GLY A 111 11.00 -4.10 -8.57
CA GLY A 111 10.51 -2.85 -8.00
C GLY A 111 9.57 -3.05 -6.81
N LEU A 112 9.04 -1.94 -6.28
CA LEU A 112 7.90 -1.98 -5.37
C LEU A 112 6.64 -2.34 -6.15
N ALA A 113 5.77 -3.17 -5.58
CA ALA A 113 4.54 -3.58 -6.25
C ALA A 113 3.55 -2.44 -6.49
N GLY A 114 2.72 -2.52 -7.53
CA GLY A 114 1.76 -1.46 -7.89
C GLY A 114 0.67 -1.23 -6.82
N TYR A 115 0.39 -2.26 -6.03
CA TYR A 115 -0.52 -2.27 -4.88
C TYR A 115 0.23 -2.18 -3.54
N HIS A 116 1.49 -1.77 -3.55
CA HIS A 116 2.28 -1.68 -2.33
C HIS A 116 1.76 -0.58 -1.39
N GLN A 117 1.18 -1.00 -0.28
CA GLN A 117 0.67 -0.11 0.76
C GLN A 117 1.40 -0.39 2.08
N PRO A 118 2.48 0.36 2.38
CA PRO A 118 3.42 -0.03 3.42
C PRO A 118 2.88 0.11 4.84
N LEU A 119 1.88 0.94 5.05
CA LEU A 119 1.40 1.27 6.39
C LEU A 119 -0.11 1.26 6.41
N ASN A 120 -0.65 0.51 7.35
CA ASN A 120 -2.06 0.54 7.72
C ASN A 120 -2.15 0.55 9.25
N ASN A 121 -2.85 1.53 9.81
CA ASN A 121 -3.02 1.68 11.25
C ASN A 121 -4.46 2.05 11.55
N THR A 122 -5.11 1.23 12.36
CA THR A 122 -6.44 1.50 12.89
C THR A 122 -6.34 1.65 14.40
N THR A 123 -6.71 2.82 14.91
CA THR A 123 -6.74 3.11 16.34
C THR A 123 -8.16 3.43 16.76
N THR A 124 -8.67 2.67 17.73
CA THR A 124 -9.95 2.87 18.37
C THR A 124 -9.73 3.18 19.84
N LEU A 125 -10.20 4.34 20.26
CA LEU A 125 -10.18 4.79 21.64
C LEU A 125 -11.62 5.00 22.10
N LEU A 126 -11.99 4.32 23.16
CA LEU A 126 -13.26 4.47 23.85
C LEU A 126 -12.96 4.94 25.27
N TYR A 127 -13.53 6.08 25.65
CA TYR A 127 -13.35 6.61 26.98
C TYR A 127 -14.70 7.00 27.57
N GLU A 128 -15.06 6.33 28.67
CA GLU A 128 -16.18 6.74 29.50
C GLU A 128 -15.72 7.84 30.44
N LEU A 129 -16.29 9.04 30.29
CA LEU A 129 -15.95 10.16 31.14
C LEU A 129 -16.35 9.86 32.59
N PRO A 130 -15.50 10.19 33.60
CA PRO A 130 -15.76 9.88 35.00
C PRO A 130 -16.78 10.83 35.66
N PHE A 131 -17.64 11.47 34.87
CA PHE A 131 -18.69 12.38 35.31
C PHE A 131 -20.06 11.68 35.18
N GLY A 132 -20.83 11.64 36.27
CA GLY A 132 -22.15 10.99 36.33
C GLY A 132 -22.41 10.26 37.66
N LYS A 133 -23.69 10.05 37.99
CA LYS A 133 -24.14 9.41 39.24
C LYS A 133 -23.33 8.16 39.59
N GLY A 134 -22.71 8.15 40.77
CA GLY A 134 -21.98 6.99 41.33
C GLY A 134 -20.50 6.87 40.95
N ARG A 135 -19.88 7.83 40.24
CA ARG A 135 -18.43 7.81 39.93
C ARG A 135 -17.60 8.76 40.79
N ARG A 136 -16.28 8.51 40.80
CA ARG A 136 -15.25 9.01 41.76
C ARG A 136 -15.22 10.53 42.02
N PHE A 137 -15.73 11.35 41.10
CA PHE A 137 -15.62 12.81 41.17
C PHE A 137 -16.97 13.54 41.39
N THR A 138 -18.09 12.84 41.54
CA THR A 138 -19.44 13.44 41.47
C THR A 138 -20.12 13.63 42.83
N SER A 139 -19.49 13.30 43.96
CA SER A 139 -20.11 13.34 45.29
C SER A 139 -20.52 14.74 45.81
N ARG A 140 -20.39 15.80 45.00
CA ARG A 140 -20.70 17.21 45.38
C ARG A 140 -21.39 18.05 44.30
N LEU A 141 -21.86 17.48 43.17
CA LEU A 141 -22.52 18.28 42.13
C LEU A 141 -24.05 18.35 42.32
N PRO A 142 -24.71 19.49 42.02
CA PRO A 142 -26.16 19.61 42.10
C PRO A 142 -26.86 18.69 41.07
N ALA A 143 -28.00 18.10 41.45
CA ALA A 143 -28.72 17.07 40.69
C ALA A 143 -29.06 17.45 39.21
N LEU A 144 -29.15 18.75 38.90
CA LEU A 144 -29.38 19.24 37.53
C LEU A 144 -28.12 19.11 36.65
N ALA A 145 -26.93 19.32 37.24
CA ALA A 145 -25.66 19.12 36.57
C ALA A 145 -25.35 17.63 36.37
N GLU A 146 -25.82 16.76 37.28
CA GLU A 146 -25.69 15.31 37.13
C GLU A 146 -26.45 14.73 35.93
N GLY A 147 -27.62 15.28 35.59
CA GLY A 147 -28.45 14.82 34.46
C GLY A 147 -27.94 15.27 33.08
N LEU A 148 -27.26 16.43 33.00
CA LEU A 148 -26.71 16.97 31.75
C LEU A 148 -25.26 16.55 31.49
N LEU A 149 -24.46 16.31 32.54
CA LEU A 149 -23.04 16.01 32.44
C LEU A 149 -22.69 14.54 32.69
N GLY A 150 -23.68 13.70 33.00
CA GLY A 150 -23.48 12.29 33.33
C GLY A 150 -23.42 11.37 32.12
N GLY A 151 -22.53 10.36 32.15
CA GLY A 151 -22.60 9.21 31.22
C GLY A 151 -22.08 9.47 29.80
N TRP A 152 -21.22 10.47 29.63
CA TRP A 152 -20.66 10.75 28.31
C TRP A 152 -19.67 9.65 27.88
N ARG A 153 -19.88 9.11 26.67
CA ARG A 153 -18.95 8.18 26.04
C ARG A 153 -18.29 8.83 24.84
N LEU A 154 -16.98 9.03 24.94
CA LEU A 154 -16.16 9.51 23.84
C LEU A 154 -15.70 8.30 23.01
N THR A 155 -16.01 8.31 21.71
CA THR A 155 -15.53 7.31 20.76
C THR A 155 -14.68 7.99 19.69
N VAL A 156 -13.43 7.57 19.57
CA VAL A 156 -12.50 8.06 18.56
C VAL A 156 -12.01 6.88 17.75
N ILE A 157 -12.24 6.92 16.44
CA ILE A 157 -11.73 5.92 15.51
C ILE A 157 -10.88 6.66 14.47
N LYS A 158 -9.62 6.24 14.35
CA LYS A 158 -8.68 6.79 13.38
C LYS A 158 -8.20 5.69 12.45
N PHE A 159 -8.38 5.93 11.17
CA PHE A 159 -7.84 5.10 10.09
C PHE A 159 -6.71 5.86 9.42
N MET A 160 -5.53 5.25 9.34
CA MET A 160 -4.37 5.80 8.65
C MET A 160 -3.83 4.74 7.70
N SER A 161 -3.78 5.05 6.41
CA SER A 161 -3.31 4.12 5.39
C SER A 161 -2.41 4.85 4.40
N SER A 162 -1.30 4.24 4.00
CA SER A 162 -0.42 4.80 2.97
C SER A 162 -1.11 4.87 1.61
N GLY A 163 -0.72 5.77 0.72
CA GLY A 163 -1.15 5.68 -0.68
C GLY A 163 -0.43 4.57 -1.44
N THR A 164 -0.97 4.19 -2.62
CA THR A 164 -0.29 3.30 -3.56
C THR A 164 0.83 4.04 -4.32
N PRO A 165 1.83 3.32 -4.87
CA PRO A 165 2.87 3.95 -5.66
C PRO A 165 2.32 4.48 -6.98
N VAL A 166 2.88 5.58 -7.47
CA VAL A 166 2.58 6.15 -8.79
C VAL A 166 3.77 5.95 -9.72
N ASP A 167 3.49 5.56 -10.97
CA ASP A 167 4.49 5.36 -12.01
C ASP A 167 4.76 6.66 -12.78
N LEU A 168 5.99 7.15 -12.68
CA LEU A 168 6.44 8.26 -13.53
C LEU A 168 6.81 7.71 -14.92
N THR A 169 6.04 8.07 -15.93
CA THR A 169 6.35 7.71 -17.32
C THR A 169 7.19 8.80 -17.98
N TYR A 170 8.43 8.47 -18.35
CA TYR A 170 9.26 9.30 -19.24
C TYR A 170 9.19 8.77 -20.67
N ASN A 171 8.93 9.65 -21.65
CA ASN A 171 8.91 9.30 -23.08
C ASN A 171 10.13 9.89 -23.81
N PRO A 172 11.27 9.18 -23.84
CA PRO A 172 12.47 9.64 -24.52
C PRO A 172 12.31 9.70 -26.05
N SER A 173 13.21 10.47 -26.68
CA SER A 173 13.37 10.49 -28.14
C SER A 173 13.62 9.09 -28.69
N PRO A 174 13.26 8.80 -29.96
CA PRO A 174 13.39 7.46 -30.55
C PRO A 174 14.81 6.86 -30.46
N SER A 175 15.85 7.69 -30.41
CA SER A 175 17.26 7.30 -30.30
C SER A 175 17.68 6.88 -28.89
N SER A 176 17.00 7.36 -27.85
CA SER A 176 17.30 7.05 -26.44
C SER A 176 16.27 6.10 -25.81
N ARG A 177 15.31 5.62 -26.59
CA ARG A 177 14.29 4.67 -26.14
C ARG A 177 14.89 3.28 -25.93
N PHE A 178 14.88 2.84 -24.67
CA PHE A 178 15.11 1.43 -24.34
C PHE A 178 13.85 0.62 -24.69
N PRO A 179 13.93 -0.30 -25.68
CA PRO A 179 12.77 -1.11 -26.06
C PRO A 179 12.36 -1.96 -24.86
N GLY A 180 11.10 -1.87 -24.42
CA GLY A 180 10.58 -2.65 -23.29
C GLY A 180 10.92 -2.12 -21.89
N ARG A 181 11.58 -0.97 -21.76
CA ARG A 181 11.87 -0.35 -20.46
C ARG A 181 11.33 1.08 -20.43
N ARG A 182 10.23 1.32 -19.72
CA ARG A 182 9.91 2.68 -19.25
C ARG A 182 10.77 2.90 -18.02
N LEU A 183 11.48 4.03 -17.95
CA LEU A 183 12.17 4.44 -16.72
C LEU A 183 11.09 4.86 -15.73
N THR A 184 10.48 3.86 -15.10
CA THR A 184 9.41 4.05 -14.15
C THR A 184 10.02 4.23 -12.76
N GLY A 185 10.08 5.48 -12.30
CA GLY A 185 10.30 5.76 -10.89
C GLY A 185 8.97 5.59 -10.15
N ARG A 186 8.92 4.65 -9.19
CA ARG A 186 7.78 4.49 -8.28
C ARG A 186 7.97 5.38 -7.06
N ILE A 187 7.05 6.31 -6.85
CA ILE A 187 6.99 7.13 -5.63
C ILE A 187 5.73 6.74 -4.86
N SER A 188 5.87 6.39 -3.58
CA SER A 188 4.72 6.18 -2.70
C SER A 188 4.13 7.52 -2.25
N LEU A 189 2.81 7.66 -2.42
CA LEU A 189 2.05 8.83 -1.97
C LEU A 189 1.96 8.92 -0.44
N PRO A 190 1.73 10.12 0.12
CA PRO A 190 1.63 10.33 1.57
C PRO A 190 0.47 9.57 2.22
N ILE A 191 0.56 9.40 3.54
CA ILE A 191 -0.42 8.70 4.36
C ILE A 191 -1.75 9.48 4.35
N LEU A 192 -2.83 8.82 3.94
CA LEU A 192 -4.19 9.34 4.06
C LEU A 192 -4.72 9.02 5.47
N CYS A 193 -5.08 10.06 6.22
CA CYS A 193 -5.70 9.93 7.54
C CYS A 193 -7.18 10.32 7.44
N ARG A 194 -8.08 9.42 7.84
CA ARG A 194 -9.52 9.69 7.92
C ARG A 194 -9.98 9.54 9.37
N PRO A 195 -10.07 10.64 10.14
CA PRO A 195 -10.60 10.59 11.49
C PRO A 195 -12.14 10.51 11.47
N ARG A 196 -12.71 9.72 12.39
CA ARG A 196 -14.12 9.81 12.78
C ARG A 196 -14.19 9.93 14.30
N THR A 197 -14.75 11.03 14.75
CA THR A 197 -14.96 11.34 16.18
C THR A 197 -16.44 11.44 16.46
N GLY A 198 -16.90 10.80 17.53
CA GLY A 198 -18.27 10.93 18.03
C GLY A 198 -18.28 11.03 19.55
N ALA A 199 -19.06 11.96 20.07
CA ALA A 199 -19.35 12.08 21.49
C ALA A 199 -20.87 12.19 21.64
N ALA A 200 -21.44 11.35 22.50
CA ALA A 200 -22.87 11.39 22.80
C ALA A 200 -23.10 11.06 24.28
N PRO A 201 -24.13 11.64 24.90
CA PRO A 201 -24.59 11.21 26.22
C PRO A 201 -25.17 9.79 26.12
N SER A 202 -24.81 8.90 27.05
CA SER A 202 -25.47 7.60 27.15
C SER A 202 -26.87 7.81 27.74
N THR A 203 -27.89 7.94 26.90
CA THR A 203 -29.29 7.83 27.34
C THR A 203 -29.54 6.38 27.76
N GLY A 204 -29.48 6.15 29.07
CA GLY A 204 -30.07 4.97 29.72
C GLY A 204 -31.41 5.34 30.31
#